data_AF-A0A7V9SWP9-F1
#
_entry.id   AF-A0A7V9SWP9-F1
#
_cell.length_a   1.000
_cell.length_b   1.000
_cell.length_c   1.000
_cell.angle_alpha   90.00
_cell.angle_beta   90.00
_cell.angle_gamma   90.00
#
_symmetry.space_group_name_H-M   'P 1'
#
loop_
_entity.id
_entity.type
_entity.pdbx_description
1 polymer ?
#
loop_
_entity_poly.entity_id
_entity_poly.type
_entity_poly.pdbx_seq_one_letter_code
_entity_poly.pdbx_strand_id
1 'polypeptide(L)'
;MLDRLPHHLLRAEGVAVVVAAVSVYFYADYPWWLLLVLALAPDVSLLGFAASPRVGTATYNAAHTYVTPVLLAAFGVIAEVDLAVQVALVWITHIG
;
A
#
# COMPACT_ATOMS: atom_id res chain seq x y z
N MET A 1 -6.91 -28.57 -11.55
CA MET A 1 -5.63 -27.80 -11.50
C MET A 1 -5.80 -26.43 -12.13
N LEU A 2 -6.54 -26.31 -13.25
CA LEU A 2 -6.86 -25.04 -13.89
C LEU A 2 -7.73 -24.09 -13.03
N ASP A 3 -8.55 -24.63 -12.12
CA ASP A 3 -9.47 -23.83 -11.28
C ASP A 3 -8.76 -22.92 -10.26
N ARG A 4 -7.45 -23.13 -10.02
CA ARG A 4 -6.64 -22.32 -9.11
C ARG A 4 -5.80 -21.25 -9.82
N LEU A 5 -5.75 -21.27 -11.15
CA LEU A 5 -4.96 -20.30 -11.94
C LEU A 5 -5.28 -18.83 -11.61
N PRO A 6 -6.55 -18.42 -11.43
CA PRO A 6 -6.87 -17.02 -11.11
C PRO A 6 -6.27 -16.56 -9.77
N HIS A 7 -6.26 -17.44 -8.77
CA HIS A 7 -5.73 -17.14 -7.46
C HIS A 7 -4.19 -17.05 -7.45
N HIS A 8 -3.53 -17.94 -8.18
CA HIS A 8 -2.07 -17.89 -8.34
C HIS A 8 -1.64 -16.65 -9.11
N LEU A 9 -2.43 -16.22 -10.11
CA LEU A 9 -2.18 -14.99 -10.85
C LEU A 9 -2.28 -13.76 -9.95
N LEU A 10 -3.36 -13.63 -9.17
CA LEU A 10 -3.53 -12.52 -8.21
C LEU A 10 -2.39 -12.45 -7.19
N ARG A 11 -1.93 -13.60 -6.68
CA ARG A 11 -0.77 -13.65 -5.79
C ARG A 11 0.51 -13.20 -6.48
N ALA A 12 0.73 -13.61 -7.73
CA ALA A 12 1.89 -13.19 -8.51
C ALA A 12 1.86 -11.69 -8.80
N GLU A 13 0.70 -11.12 -9.10
CA GLU A 13 0.49 -9.68 -9.25
C GLU A 13 0.83 -8.93 -7.96
N GLY A 14 0.32 -9.39 -6.81
CA GLY A 14 0.65 -8.79 -5.51
C GLY A 14 2.15 -8.82 -5.21
N VAL A 15 2.82 -9.95 -5.46
CA VAL A 15 4.29 -10.06 -5.32
C VAL A 15 5.00 -9.09 -6.25
N ALA A 16 4.57 -8.98 -7.52
CA ALA A 16 5.16 -8.07 -8.48
C ALA A 16 5.04 -6.60 -8.03
N VAL A 17 3.88 -6.20 -7.50
CA VAL A 17 3.64 -4.84 -6.99
C VAL A 17 4.53 -4.56 -5.77
N VAL A 18 4.61 -5.47 -4.81
CA VAL A 18 5.49 -5.33 -3.64
C VAL A 18 6.95 -5.20 -4.05
N VAL A 19 7.44 -6.09 -4.93
CA VAL A 19 8.82 -6.04 -5.43
C VAL A 19 9.09 -4.72 -6.14
N ALA A 20 8.17 -4.26 -7.00
CA ALA A 20 8.34 -2.99 -7.71
C ALA A 20 8.39 -1.79 -6.75
N ALA A 21 7.45 -1.69 -5.81
CA ALA A 21 7.40 -0.58 -4.85
C ALA A 21 8.66 -0.53 -3.96
N VAL A 22 9.09 -1.67 -3.43
CA VAL A 22 10.33 -1.77 -2.64
C VAL A 22 11.56 -1.43 -3.47
N SER A 23 11.63 -1.90 -4.72
CA SER A 23 12.75 -1.60 -5.63
C SER A 23 12.85 -0.11 -5.92
N VAL A 24 11.73 0.57 -6.21
CA VAL A 24 11.68 2.02 -6.43
C VAL A 24 12.08 2.77 -5.15
N TYR A 25 11.61 2.32 -3.98
CA TYR A 25 11.93 2.93 -2.70
C TYR A 25 13.44 2.96 -2.43
N PHE A 26 14.12 1.82 -2.62
CA PHE A 26 15.58 1.75 -2.44
C PHE A 26 16.37 2.39 -3.59
N TYR A 27 15.85 2.37 -4.83
CA TYR A 27 16.46 3.09 -5.95
C TYR A 27 16.50 4.60 -5.70
N ALA A 28 15.46 5.15 -5.04
CA ALA A 28 15.39 6.55 -4.63
C ALA A 28 16.20 6.87 -3.36
N ASP A 29 16.98 5.92 -2.83
CA ASP A 29 17.81 6.06 -1.63
C ASP A 29 17.02 6.50 -0.37
N TYR A 30 15.74 6.13 -0.30
CA TYR A 30 14.90 6.45 0.85
C TYR A 30 15.28 5.60 2.07
N PRO A 31 15.12 6.15 3.30
CA PRO A 31 15.62 5.50 4.50
C PRO A 31 14.82 4.23 4.83
N TRP A 32 15.52 3.11 5.00
CA TRP A 32 14.91 1.80 5.28
C TRP A 32 14.03 1.78 6.55
N TRP A 33 14.32 2.62 7.54
CA TRP A 33 13.56 2.64 8.79
C TRP A 33 12.13 3.15 8.60
N LEU A 34 11.89 4.06 7.64
CA LEU A 34 10.54 4.53 7.34
C LEU A 34 9.68 3.43 6.73
N LEU A 35 10.26 2.54 5.93
CA LEU A 35 9.57 1.35 5.44
C LEU A 35 9.09 0.46 6.60
N LEU A 36 9.91 0.26 7.63
CA LEU A 36 9.52 -0.53 8.80
C LEU A 36 8.46 0.16 9.66
N VAL A 37 8.62 1.45 9.92
CA VAL A 37 7.69 2.22 10.78
C VAL A 37 6.33 2.34 10.11
N LEU A 38 6.30 2.67 8.82
CA LEU A 38 5.07 2.87 8.06
C LEU A 38 4.42 1.55 7.64
N ALA A 39 5.11 0.42 7.73
CA ALA A 39 4.50 -0.87 7.44
C ALA A 39 3.31 -1.19 8.36
N LEU A 40 3.30 -0.68 9.59
CA LEU A 40 2.19 -0.91 10.51
C LEU A 40 1.07 0.13 10.38
N ALA A 41 1.26 1.19 9.57
CA ALA A 41 0.32 2.30 9.50
C ALA A 41 -1.04 1.99 8.82
N PRO A 42 -1.12 1.17 7.76
CA PRO A 42 -2.39 0.89 7.08
C PRO A 42 -3.42 0.16 7.96
N ASP A 43 -2.96 -0.64 8.92
CA ASP A 43 -3.81 -1.43 9.81
C ASP A 43 -4.54 -0.61 10.88
N VAL A 44 -4.22 0.68 11.01
CA VAL A 44 -5.01 1.62 11.82
C VAL A 44 -6.46 1.69 11.32
N SER A 45 -6.70 1.38 10.03
CA SER A 45 -8.05 1.27 9.46
C SER A 45 -8.95 0.25 10.16
N LEU A 46 -8.37 -0.74 10.86
CA LEU A 46 -9.11 -1.71 11.67
C LEU A 46 -9.81 -1.10 12.89
N LEU A 47 -9.34 0.06 13.38
CA LEU A 47 -10.01 0.77 14.47
C LEU A 47 -11.44 1.18 14.12
N GLY A 48 -11.79 1.29 12.83
CA GLY A 48 -13.16 1.54 12.39
C GLY A 48 -14.15 0.47 12.86
N PHE A 49 -13.70 -0.78 13.07
CA PHE A 49 -14.54 -1.86 13.60
C PHE A 49 -14.96 -1.63 15.05
N ALA A 50 -14.21 -0.82 15.82
CA ALA A 50 -14.60 -0.45 17.18
C ALA A 50 -15.86 0.43 17.21
N ALA A 51 -16.13 1.17 16.13
CA ALA A 51 -17.34 1.99 16.00
C ALA A 51 -18.55 1.17 15.49
N SER A 52 -18.37 0.41 14.41
CA SER A 52 -19.35 -0.57 13.93
C SER A 52 -18.76 -1.44 12.80
N PRO A 53 -19.37 -2.59 12.47
CA PRO A 53 -18.95 -3.39 11.32
C PRO A 53 -19.00 -2.62 10.00
N ARG A 54 -20.03 -1.78 9.80
CA ARG A 54 -20.18 -1.00 8.57
C ARG A 54 -19.07 0.05 8.42
N VAL A 55 -18.74 0.75 9.50
CA VAL A 55 -17.64 1.74 9.51
C VAL A 55 -16.31 1.03 9.29
N GLY A 56 -16.05 -0.08 9.99
CA GLY A 56 -14.85 -0.88 9.82
C GLY A 56 -14.64 -1.38 8.39
N THR A 57 -15.65 -1.96 7.76
CA THR A 57 -15.55 -2.38 6.35
C THR A 57 -15.29 -1.20 5.41
N ALA A 58 -15.94 -0.05 5.64
CA ALA A 58 -15.73 1.12 4.80
C ALA A 58 -14.31 1.70 4.94
N THR A 59 -13.80 1.85 6.17
CA THR A 59 -12.45 2.37 6.42
C THR A 59 -11.37 1.40 5.95
N TYR A 60 -11.57 0.10 6.17
CA TYR A 60 -10.66 -0.94 5.71
C TYR A 60 -10.56 -0.96 4.18
N ASN A 61 -11.68 -0.95 3.46
CA ASN A 61 -11.71 -0.93 2.00
C ASN A 61 -11.11 0.36 1.42
N ALA A 62 -11.34 1.50 2.06
CA ALA A 62 -10.74 2.78 1.66
C ALA A 62 -9.22 2.81 1.88
N ALA A 63 -8.72 2.11 2.89
CA ALA A 63 -7.29 1.97 3.13
C ALA A 63 -6.62 0.96 2.19
N HIS A 64 -7.36 -0.04 1.70
CA HIS A 64 -6.86 -1.12 0.84
C HIS A 64 -7.22 -0.92 -0.65
N THR A 65 -7.44 0.31 -1.09
CA THR A 65 -7.51 0.65 -2.52
C THR A 65 -6.21 1.28 -3.00
N TYR A 66 -5.77 0.93 -4.21
CA TYR A 66 -4.61 1.54 -4.84
C TYR A 66 -4.81 3.01 -5.21
N VAL A 67 -6.07 3.49 -5.31
CA VAL A 67 -6.38 4.86 -5.74
C VAL A 67 -5.68 5.90 -4.86
N THR A 68 -5.81 5.78 -3.54
CA THR A 68 -5.29 6.76 -2.59
C THR A 68 -3.76 6.86 -2.63
N PRO A 69 -2.98 5.76 -2.47
CA PRO A 69 -1.53 5.88 -2.50
C PRO A 69 -0.98 6.21 -3.90
N VAL A 70 -1.64 5.80 -5.00
CA VAL A 70 -1.20 6.19 -6.35
C VAL A 70 -1.37 7.71 -6.55
N LEU A 71 -2.49 8.29 -6.12
CA LEU A 71 -2.68 9.74 -6.16
C LEU A 71 -1.68 10.48 -5.27
N LEU A 72 -1.37 9.94 -4.09
CA LEU A 72 -0.36 10.50 -3.20
C LEU A 72 1.05 10.45 -3.82
N ALA A 73 1.42 9.34 -4.47
CA ALA A 73 2.68 9.23 -5.21
C ALA A 73 2.74 10.25 -6.35
N ALA A 74 1.70 10.34 -7.16
CA ALA A 74 1.63 11.30 -8.27
C ALA A 74 1.75 12.75 -7.77
N PHE A 75 1.05 13.10 -6.69
CA PHE A 75 1.19 14.38 -6.03
C PHE A 75 2.63 14.61 -5.53
N GLY A 76 3.22 13.63 -4.83
CA GLY A 76 4.58 13.73 -4.31
C GLY A 76 5.63 13.96 -5.41
N VAL A 77 5.49 13.29 -6.55
CA VAL A 77 6.35 13.49 -7.71
C VAL A 77 6.17 14.88 -8.32
N ILE A 78 4.92 15.33 -8.54
CA ILE A 78 4.63 16.62 -9.17
C ILE A 78 5.02 17.81 -8.27
N ALA A 79 4.80 17.66 -6.97
CA ALA A 79 5.06 18.71 -5.98
C ALA A 79 6.46 18.62 -5.35
N GLU A 80 7.29 17.67 -5.78
CA GLU A 80 8.65 17.43 -5.24
C GLU A 80 8.66 17.18 -3.72
N VAL A 81 7.68 16.41 -3.23
CA VAL A 81 7.54 16.07 -1.81
C VAL A 81 7.92 14.60 -1.60
N ASP A 82 9.19 14.35 -1.28
CA ASP A 82 9.74 13.00 -1.07
C ASP A 82 8.95 12.20 -0.03
N LEU A 83 8.52 12.84 1.06
CA LEU A 83 7.77 12.16 2.11
C LEU A 83 6.45 11.58 1.58
N ALA A 84 5.78 12.27 0.64
CA ALA A 84 4.55 11.77 0.03
C ALA A 84 4.82 10.53 -0.84
N VAL A 85 5.92 10.53 -1.60
CA VAL A 85 6.34 9.37 -2.40
C VAL A 85 6.73 8.20 -1.49
N GLN A 86 7.49 8.45 -0.43
CA GLN A 86 7.87 7.44 0.57
C GLN A 86 6.65 6.78 1.21
N VAL A 87 5.71 7.59 1.71
CA VAL A 87 4.47 7.09 2.32
C VAL A 87 3.65 6.30 1.30
N ALA A 88 3.52 6.79 0.07
CA ALA A 88 2.77 6.11 -0.98
C ALA A 88 3.37 4.75 -1.35
N LEU A 89 4.69 4.67 -1.53
CA LEU A 89 5.38 3.41 -1.85
C LEU A 89 5.24 2.39 -0.74
N VAL A 90 5.42 2.80 0.53
CA VAL A 90 5.23 1.88 1.66
C VAL A 90 3.76 1.47 1.80
N TRP A 91 2.81 2.36 1.54
CA TRP A 91 1.39 2.00 1.56
C TRP A 91 1.06 0.99 0.45
N ILE A 92 1.60 1.15 -0.76
CA ILE A 92 1.41 0.21 -1.87
C ILE A 92 1.86 -1.22 -1.50
N THR A 93 2.92 -1.39 -0.70
CA THR A 93 3.37 -2.73 -0.30
C THR A 93 2.39 -3.46 0.63
N HIS A 94 1.37 -2.77 1.16
CA HIS A 94 0.39 -3.32 2.10
C HIS A 94 -0.95 -3.68 1.44
N ILE A 95 -1.13 -3.41 0.15
CA ILE A 95 -2.37 -3.70 -0.57
C ILE A 95 -2.24 -5.06 -1.26
N GLY A 96 -2.88 -6.11 -0.72
CA GLY A 96 -2.87 -7.46 -1.28
C GLY A 96 -3.75 -8.46 -0.53
#